data_AF-A0A662EU22-F1
#
_entry.id   AF-A0A662EU22-F1
#
_cell.length_a   1.000
_cell.length_b   1.000
_cell.length_c   1.000
_cell.angle_alpha   90.00
_cell.angle_beta   90.00
_cell.angle_gamma   90.00
#
_symmetry.space_group_name_H-M   'P 1'
#
loop_
_entity.id
_entity.type
_entity.pdbx_description
1 polymer ?
#
loop_
_entity_poly.entity_id
_entity_poly.type
_entity_poly.pdbx_seq_one_letter_code
_entity_poly.pdbx_strand_id
1 'polypeptide(L)'
;MRTALFVLLPVIASIALVQRRRVAALIGMGLLSFTLSATYALQNAPDVAMTEAAIGAALVTTIYVLAIRRTGRLIVVADEAPNLLARKGERLVGLEYEILEGFARELGLDLSIRFLPREAVEASLLVGEADLAAGGIVRSDDPRFRATAG
;
A
#
# COMPACT_ATOMS: atom_id res chain seq x y z
N MET A 1 21.47 22.79 -26.00
CA MET A 1 21.45 21.78 -24.91
C MET A 1 20.84 22.32 -23.62
N ARG A 2 21.32 23.46 -23.08
CA ARG A 2 20.77 24.04 -21.81
C ARG A 2 19.26 24.34 -21.86
N THR A 3 18.76 24.94 -22.94
CA THR A 3 17.33 25.26 -23.13
C THR A 3 16.44 24.01 -23.15
N ALA A 4 16.91 22.91 -23.74
CA ALA A 4 16.17 21.66 -23.77
C ALA A 4 15.95 21.11 -22.35
N LEU A 5 16.95 21.22 -21.47
CA LEU A 5 16.87 20.75 -20.09
C LEU A 5 15.82 21.55 -19.29
N PHE A 6 15.76 22.87 -19.48
CA PHE A 6 14.75 23.72 -18.85
C PHE A 6 13.32 23.42 -19.30
N VAL A 7 13.13 23.04 -20.56
CA VAL A 7 11.82 22.62 -21.08
C VAL A 7 11.48 21.20 -20.60
N LEU A 8 12.48 20.35 -20.41
CA LEU A 8 12.29 18.96 -19.94
C LEU A 8 11.77 18.89 -18.50
N LEU A 9 12.24 19.78 -17.62
CA LEU A 9 11.87 19.82 -16.20
C LEU A 9 10.35 19.87 -15.95
N PRO A 10 9.58 20.85 -16.48
CA PRO A 10 8.13 20.91 -16.26
C PRO A 10 7.40 19.73 -16.91
N VAL A 11 7.92 19.16 -17.99
CA VAL A 11 7.35 17.98 -18.64
C VAL A 11 7.47 16.76 -17.73
N ILE A 12 8.67 16.49 -17.19
CA ILE A 12 8.90 15.39 -16.25
C ILE A 12 8.06 15.58 -14.98
N ALA A 13 8.02 16.80 -14.44
CA ALA A 13 7.21 17.12 -13.26
C ALA A 13 5.72 16.85 -13.50
N SER A 14 5.18 17.28 -14.64
CA SER A 14 3.78 17.05 -15.00
C SER A 14 3.46 15.55 -15.10
N ILE A 15 4.33 14.78 -15.76
CA ILE A 15 4.17 13.33 -15.89
C ILE A 15 4.23 12.64 -14.52
N ALA A 16 5.13 13.07 -13.64
CA ALA A 16 5.28 12.50 -12.30
C ALA A 16 4.03 12.73 -11.42
N LEU A 17 3.39 13.91 -11.52
CA LEU A 17 2.21 14.27 -10.72
C LEU A 17 0.94 13.51 -11.08
N VAL A 18 0.83 13.02 -12.33
CA VAL A 18 -0.39 12.33 -12.82
C VAL A 18 -0.35 10.81 -12.54
N GLN A 19 0.76 10.29 -12.00
CA GLN A 19 0.91 8.85 -11.75
C GLN A 19 -0.01 8.32 -10.65
N ARG A 20 -0.86 7.34 -11.00
CA ARG A 20 -1.72 6.65 -10.01
C ARG A 20 -0.95 5.73 -9.07
N ARG A 21 0.14 5.13 -9.55
CA ARG A 21 0.98 4.23 -8.75
C ARG A 21 2.03 5.05 -8.01
N ARG A 22 2.08 4.95 -6.68
CA ARG A 22 3.04 5.67 -5.82
C ARG A 22 4.50 5.45 -6.27
N VAL A 23 4.83 4.21 -6.65
CA VAL A 23 6.17 3.85 -7.12
C VAL A 23 6.52 4.54 -8.44
N ALA A 24 5.56 4.67 -9.37
CA ALA A 24 5.78 5.38 -10.64
C ALA A 24 5.98 6.88 -10.41
N ALA A 25 5.22 7.48 -9.48
CA ALA A 25 5.40 8.87 -9.07
C ALA A 25 6.81 9.11 -8.49
N LEU A 26 7.31 8.17 -7.67
CA LEU A 26 8.66 8.24 -7.10
C LEU A 26 9.74 8.20 -8.18
N ILE A 27 9.64 7.27 -9.13
CA ILE A 27 10.60 7.17 -10.24
C ILE A 27 10.61 8.48 -11.04
N GLY A 28 9.43 9.07 -11.29
CA GLY A 28 9.31 10.39 -11.92
C GLY A 28 10.00 11.50 -11.13
N MET A 29 9.83 11.54 -9.81
CA MET A 29 10.54 12.49 -8.95
C MET A 29 12.06 12.27 -8.93
N GLY A 30 12.54 11.02 -8.97
CA GLY A 30 13.96 10.71 -9.07
C GLY A 30 14.56 11.21 -10.38
N LEU A 31 13.85 11.02 -11.50
CA LEU A 31 14.27 11.53 -12.81
C LEU A 31 14.29 13.07 -12.85
N LEU A 32 13.31 13.71 -12.20
CA LEU A 32 13.26 15.16 -12.06
C LEU A 32 14.49 15.68 -11.30
N SER A 33 14.81 15.09 -10.15
CA SER A 33 15.96 15.50 -9.33
C SER A 33 17.30 15.24 -10.04
N PHE A 34 17.45 14.12 -10.73
CA PHE A 34 18.63 13.85 -11.57
C PHE A 34 18.81 14.92 -12.66
N THR A 35 17.73 15.26 -13.35
CA THR A 35 17.75 16.31 -14.38
C THR A 35 18.09 17.67 -13.78
N LEU A 36 17.55 17.99 -12.60
CA LEU A 36 17.83 19.22 -11.86
C LEU A 36 19.31 19.34 -11.49
N SER A 37 19.88 18.29 -10.88
CA SER A 37 21.30 18.24 -10.52
C SER A 37 22.21 18.42 -11.74
N ALA A 38 21.90 17.74 -12.86
CA ALA A 38 22.61 17.93 -14.13
C ALA A 38 22.50 19.37 -14.65
N THR A 39 21.34 20.01 -14.47
CA THR A 39 21.14 21.42 -14.84
C THR A 39 22.04 22.34 -14.02
N TYR A 40 22.12 22.15 -12.71
CA TYR A 40 22.99 22.94 -11.84
C TYR A 40 24.47 22.76 -12.16
N ALA A 41 24.91 21.53 -12.43
CA ALA A 41 26.28 21.26 -12.83
C ALA A 41 26.65 22.01 -14.12
N LEU A 42 25.74 22.02 -15.12
CA LEU A 42 25.93 22.75 -16.38
C LEU A 42 25.83 24.27 -16.24
N GLN A 43 25.36 24.79 -15.11
CA GLN A 43 25.31 26.21 -14.80
C GLN A 43 26.52 26.71 -13.99
N ASN A 44 27.54 25.87 -13.80
CA ASN A 44 28.68 26.17 -12.92
C ASN A 44 28.28 26.34 -11.44
N ALA A 45 27.23 25.64 -11.01
CA ALA A 45 26.82 25.55 -9.60
C ALA A 45 27.05 24.13 -9.05
N PRO A 46 28.32 23.68 -8.91
CA PRO A 46 28.65 22.30 -8.54
C PRO A 46 28.21 21.95 -7.12
N ASP A 47 28.32 22.87 -6.16
CA ASP A 47 27.91 22.63 -4.77
C ASP A 47 26.39 22.38 -4.66
N VAL A 48 25.62 23.14 -5.43
CA VAL A 48 24.16 22.97 -5.52
C VAL A 48 23.80 21.67 -6.24
N ALA A 49 24.54 21.31 -7.30
CA ALA A 49 24.34 20.03 -7.98
C ALA A 49 24.57 18.83 -7.06
N MET A 50 25.64 18.86 -6.25
CA MET A 50 25.97 17.80 -5.30
C MET A 50 24.92 17.66 -4.19
N THR A 51 24.46 18.79 -3.64
CA THR A 51 23.40 18.79 -2.61
C THR A 51 22.08 18.28 -3.16
N GLU A 52 21.66 18.71 -4.34
CA GLU A 52 20.44 18.22 -5.00
C GLU A 52 20.51 16.71 -5.28
N ALA A 53 21.65 16.22 -5.80
CA ALA A 53 21.83 14.79 -6.03
C ALA A 53 21.74 13.97 -4.73
N ALA A 54 22.32 14.46 -3.64
CA ALA A 54 22.24 13.81 -2.33
C ALA A 54 20.80 13.79 -1.78
N ILE A 55 20.07 14.91 -1.89
CA ILE A 55 18.67 15.01 -1.46
C ILE A 55 17.80 14.07 -2.28
N GLY A 56 17.90 14.12 -3.62
CA GLY A 56 17.10 13.31 -4.52
C GLY A 56 17.36 11.81 -4.40
N ALA A 57 18.64 11.40 -4.32
CA ALA A 57 19.00 9.99 -4.28
C ALA A 57 18.82 9.36 -2.88
N ALA A 58 19.21 10.07 -1.81
CA ALA A 58 19.24 9.50 -0.47
C ALA A 58 18.05 9.93 0.38
N LEU A 59 17.78 11.24 0.52
CA LEU A 59 16.75 11.73 1.45
C LEU A 59 15.34 11.36 0.99
N VAL A 60 15.00 11.66 -0.26
CA VAL A 60 13.68 11.38 -0.83
C VAL A 60 13.41 9.87 -0.84
N THR A 61 14.39 9.07 -1.29
CA THR A 61 14.30 7.60 -1.27
C THR A 61 14.09 7.08 0.16
N THR A 62 14.86 7.57 1.13
CA THR A 62 14.75 7.14 2.54
C THR A 62 13.38 7.47 3.12
N ILE A 63 12.89 8.70 2.92
CA ILE A 63 11.56 9.11 3.37
C ILE A 63 10.49 8.24 2.73
N TYR A 64 10.61 7.94 1.44
CA TYR A 64 9.64 7.11 0.73
C TYR A 64 9.65 5.66 1.18
N VAL A 65 10.83 5.06 1.36
CA VAL A 65 10.97 3.70 1.92
C VAL A 65 10.36 3.67 3.32
N LEU A 66 10.64 4.66 4.16
CA LEU A 66 10.06 4.76 5.50
C LEU A 66 8.53 4.91 5.46
N ALA A 67 8.01 5.71 4.53
CA ALA A 67 6.57 5.87 4.33
C ALA A 67 5.90 4.57 3.90
N ILE A 68 6.49 3.80 2.97
CA ILE A 68 5.97 2.49 2.58
C ILE A 68 6.01 1.51 3.75
N ARG A 69 7.14 1.43 4.47
CA ARG A 69 7.29 0.50 5.60
C ARG A 69 6.24 0.70 6.69
N ARG A 70 5.69 1.90 6.83
CA ARG A 70 4.61 2.20 7.79
C ARG A 70 3.19 1.88 7.29
N THR A 71 3.03 1.33 6.09
CA THR A 71 1.72 1.16 5.43
C THR A 71 1.41 -0.29 5.06
N GLY A 72 1.99 -1.28 5.76
CA GLY A 72 1.52 -2.65 5.63
C GLY A 72 0.06 -2.71 6.09
N ARG A 73 -0.85 -3.12 5.22
CA ARG A 73 -2.28 -3.28 5.53
C ARG A 73 -2.62 -4.76 5.47
N LEU A 74 -3.28 -5.27 6.49
CA LEU A 74 -3.83 -6.62 6.51
C LEU A 74 -5.29 -6.54 6.07
N ILE A 75 -5.58 -7.01 4.85
CA ILE A 75 -6.91 -7.02 4.27
C ILE A 75 -7.57 -8.35 4.61
N VAL A 76 -8.56 -8.31 5.47
CA VAL A 76 -9.35 -9.48 5.87
C VAL A 76 -10.73 -9.38 5.22
N VAL A 77 -11.12 -10.42 4.49
CA VAL A 77 -12.50 -10.57 4.02
C VAL A 77 -13.27 -11.46 4.98
N ALA A 78 -14.48 -11.07 5.33
CA ALA A 78 -15.26 -11.82 6.30
C ALA A 78 -16.73 -11.92 5.92
N ASP A 79 -17.34 -13.02 6.35
CA ASP A 79 -18.80 -13.14 6.46
C ASP A 79 -19.21 -12.78 7.90
N GLU A 80 -20.45 -12.32 8.11
CA GLU A 80 -20.91 -12.01 9.47
C GLU A 80 -21.13 -13.28 10.28
N ALA A 81 -20.35 -13.44 11.35
CA ALA A 81 -20.45 -14.55 12.27
C ALA A 81 -20.65 -14.05 13.70
N PRO A 82 -21.85 -14.26 14.31
CA PRO A 82 -22.10 -13.84 15.67
C PRO A 82 -21.04 -14.36 16.65
N ASN A 83 -20.60 -13.49 17.57
CA ASN A 83 -19.54 -13.75 18.57
C ASN A 83 -18.11 -13.94 18.03
N LEU A 84 -17.93 -14.30 16.75
CA LEU A 84 -16.61 -14.45 16.13
C LEU A 84 -16.17 -13.14 15.45
N LEU A 85 -16.98 -12.62 14.54
CA LEU A 85 -16.72 -11.38 13.83
C LEU A 85 -18.04 -10.82 13.32
N ALA A 86 -18.50 -9.73 13.92
CA ALA A 86 -19.74 -9.09 13.56
C ALA A 86 -19.63 -7.57 13.67
N ARG A 87 -20.42 -6.86 12.86
CA ARG A 87 -20.56 -5.41 12.95
C ARG A 87 -21.75 -5.07 13.86
N LYS A 88 -21.49 -4.46 15.02
CA LYS A 88 -22.53 -3.87 15.89
C LYS A 88 -22.54 -2.35 15.72
N GLY A 89 -23.37 -1.87 14.80
CA GLY A 89 -23.41 -0.45 14.42
C GLY A 89 -22.12 -0.04 13.72
N GLU A 90 -21.41 0.95 14.27
CA GLU A 90 -20.11 1.42 13.75
C GLU A 90 -18.92 0.58 14.27
N ARG A 91 -19.13 -0.33 15.23
CA ARG A 91 -18.05 -1.09 15.87
C ARG A 91 -17.96 -2.52 15.35
N LEU A 92 -16.74 -3.00 15.18
CA LEU A 92 -16.43 -4.40 14.96
C LEU A 92 -16.25 -5.09 16.31
N VAL A 93 -16.84 -6.27 16.48
CA VAL A 93 -16.77 -7.04 17.71
C VAL A 93 -16.66 -8.53 17.40
N GLY A 94 -16.08 -9.28 18.35
CA GLY A 94 -15.99 -10.73 18.29
C GLY A 94 -14.57 -11.24 18.51
N LEU A 95 -14.45 -12.52 18.83
CA LEU A 95 -13.18 -13.15 19.17
C LEU A 95 -12.15 -13.07 18.04
N GLU A 96 -12.56 -13.34 16.79
CA GLU A 96 -11.65 -13.27 15.65
C GLU A 96 -11.24 -11.83 15.36
N TYR A 97 -12.13 -10.85 15.57
CA TYR A 97 -11.76 -9.44 15.48
C TYR A 97 -10.66 -9.08 16.49
N GLU A 98 -10.81 -9.47 17.76
CA GLU A 98 -9.80 -9.21 18.80
C GLU A 98 -8.45 -9.86 18.48
N ILE A 99 -8.46 -11.10 17.97
CA ILE A 99 -7.24 -11.81 17.55
C ILE A 99 -6.59 -11.10 16.36
N LEU A 100 -7.36 -10.75 15.34
CA LEU A 100 -6.86 -10.06 14.15
C LEU A 100 -6.32 -8.67 14.50
N GLU A 101 -6.98 -7.95 15.39
CA GLU A 101 -6.54 -6.64 15.87
C GLU A 101 -5.22 -6.77 16.66
N GLY A 102 -5.11 -7.77 17.55
CA GLY A 102 -3.87 -8.07 18.27
C GLY A 102 -2.73 -8.46 17.33
N PHE A 103 -3.00 -9.34 16.37
CA PHE A 103 -2.04 -9.78 15.37
C PHE A 103 -1.55 -8.63 14.47
N ALA A 104 -2.48 -7.82 13.95
CA ALA A 104 -2.13 -6.66 13.14
C ALA A 104 -1.28 -5.66 13.93
N ARG A 105 -1.63 -5.42 15.21
CA ARG A 105 -0.86 -4.55 16.10
C ARG A 105 0.56 -5.05 16.35
N GLU A 106 0.72 -6.34 16.63
CA GLU A 106 2.02 -6.98 16.87
C GLU A 106 2.92 -6.88 15.62
N LEU A 107 2.34 -7.05 14.43
CA LEU A 107 3.05 -6.92 13.16
C LEU A 107 3.20 -5.46 12.66
N GLY A 108 2.60 -4.49 13.34
CA GLY A 108 2.57 -3.09 12.91
C GLY A 108 1.80 -2.86 11.60
N LEU A 109 0.76 -3.66 11.35
CA LEU A 109 -0.11 -3.58 10.18
C LEU A 109 -1.40 -2.80 10.48
N ASP A 110 -1.91 -2.09 9.49
CA ASP A 110 -3.26 -1.49 9.50
C ASP A 110 -4.30 -2.58 9.17
N LEU A 111 -5.22 -2.89 10.08
CA LEU A 111 -6.24 -3.92 9.87
C LEU A 111 -7.43 -3.34 9.10
N SER A 112 -7.77 -3.95 7.96
CA SER A 112 -8.92 -3.59 7.13
C SER A 112 -9.86 -4.77 6.93
N ILE A 113 -11.03 -4.74 7.57
CA ILE A 113 -12.04 -5.79 7.45
C ILE A 113 -13.10 -5.40 6.42
N ARG A 114 -13.29 -6.25 5.40
CA ARG A 114 -14.32 -6.09 4.37
C ARG A 114 -15.33 -7.22 4.47
N PHE A 115 -16.59 -6.87 4.69
CA PHE A 115 -17.67 -7.85 4.66
C PHE A 115 -18.04 -8.17 3.22
N LEU A 116 -18.00 -9.44 2.85
CA LEU A 116 -18.36 -9.94 1.53
C LEU A 116 -19.30 -11.15 1.66
N PRO A 117 -20.20 -11.37 0.70
CA PRO A 117 -20.95 -12.61 0.61
C PRO A 117 -19.98 -13.80 0.57
N ARG A 118 -20.33 -14.90 1.26
CA ARG A 118 -19.47 -16.08 1.41
C ARG A 118 -18.93 -16.64 0.09
N GLU A 119 -19.74 -16.59 -0.96
CA GLU A 119 -19.39 -17.01 -2.33
C GLU A 119 -18.28 -16.17 -2.99
N ALA A 120 -18.13 -14.90 -2.59
CA ALA A 120 -17.12 -14.00 -3.14
C ALA A 120 -15.78 -14.05 -2.38
N VAL A 121 -15.74 -14.67 -1.20
CA VAL A 121 -14.55 -14.70 -0.33
C VAL A 121 -13.40 -15.47 -0.99
N GLU A 122 -13.66 -16.67 -1.51
CA GLU A 122 -12.62 -17.49 -2.14
C GLU A 122 -12.04 -16.81 -3.38
N ALA A 123 -12.88 -16.20 -4.21
CA ALA A 123 -12.44 -15.43 -5.38
C ALA A 123 -11.54 -14.26 -4.98
N SER A 124 -11.89 -13.51 -3.92
CA SER A 124 -11.08 -12.39 -3.44
C SER A 124 -9.71 -12.82 -2.91
N LEU A 125 -9.60 -13.99 -2.29
CA LEU A 125 -8.34 -14.55 -1.82
C LEU A 125 -7.46 -14.99 -3.00
N LEU A 126 -8.04 -15.68 -3.98
CA LEU A 126 -7.31 -16.20 -5.15
C LEU A 126 -6.74 -15.09 -6.03
N VAL A 127 -7.48 -13.98 -6.18
CA VAL A 127 -7.02 -12.80 -6.94
C VAL A 127 -5.96 -11.99 -6.17
N GLY A 128 -5.79 -12.25 -4.87
CA GLY A 128 -4.85 -11.52 -4.00
C GLY A 128 -5.36 -10.13 -3.61
N GLU A 129 -6.67 -9.89 -3.71
CA GLU A 129 -7.26 -8.65 -3.20
C GLU A 129 -7.41 -8.66 -1.68
N ALA A 130 -7.39 -9.83 -1.06
CA ALA A 130 -7.44 -10.04 0.39
C ALA A 130 -6.32 -11.00 0.82
N ASP A 131 -5.81 -10.79 2.04
CA ASP A 131 -4.73 -11.58 2.61
C ASP A 131 -5.26 -12.79 3.40
N LEU A 132 -6.37 -12.61 4.11
CA LEU A 132 -6.99 -13.63 4.97
C LEU A 132 -8.52 -13.62 4.88
N ALA A 133 -9.12 -14.75 5.23
CA ALA A 133 -10.56 -14.89 5.45
C ALA A 133 -10.88 -15.10 6.93
N ALA A 134 -12.00 -14.53 7.39
CA ALA A 134 -12.51 -14.63 8.76
C ALA A 134 -14.05 -14.74 8.77
N GLY A 135 -14.67 -14.98 9.92
CA GLY A 135 -16.11 -15.14 10.08
C GLY A 135 -16.57 -16.59 10.03
N GLY A 136 -15.80 -17.54 10.59
CA GLY A 136 -16.19 -18.96 10.59
C GLY A 136 -16.24 -19.60 9.20
N ILE A 137 -15.43 -19.09 8.27
CA ILE A 137 -15.35 -19.63 6.90
C ILE A 137 -14.62 -20.96 6.92
N VAL A 138 -15.38 -22.03 6.76
CA VAL A 138 -14.87 -23.39 6.64
C VAL A 138 -14.92 -23.83 5.19
N ARG A 139 -13.84 -24.47 4.74
CA ARG A 139 -13.73 -25.10 3.43
C ARG A 139 -14.81 -26.18 3.29
N SER A 140 -15.70 -26.01 2.32
CA SER A 140 -16.87 -26.88 2.13
C SER A 140 -16.52 -28.30 1.65
N ASP A 141 -15.27 -28.50 1.21
CA ASP A 141 -14.70 -29.74 0.69
C ASP A 141 -13.98 -30.57 1.77
N ASP A 142 -13.83 -30.08 3.01
CA ASP A 142 -13.23 -30.86 4.10
C ASP A 142 -14.27 -31.84 4.68
N PRO A 143 -14.11 -33.17 4.49
CA PRO A 143 -15.06 -34.17 4.96
C PRO A 143 -15.23 -34.21 6.50
N ARG A 144 -14.33 -33.55 7.25
CA ARG A 144 -14.41 -33.44 8.72
C ARG A 144 -15.35 -32.33 9.18
N PHE A 145 -15.72 -31.42 8.30
CA PHE A 145 -16.59 -30.29 8.62
C PHE A 145 -17.81 -30.30 7.71
N ARG A 146 -18.91 -30.88 8.21
CA ARG A 146 -20.22 -30.72 7.59
C ARG A 146 -20.87 -29.45 8.13
N ALA A 147 -21.20 -28.51 7.25
CA ALA A 147 -22.08 -27.41 7.61
C ALA A 147 -23.38 -28.00 8.17
N THR A 148 -23.69 -27.71 9.42
CA THR A 148 -25.01 -28.02 9.97
C THR A 148 -25.97 -27.07 9.29
N ALA A 149 -26.86 -27.60 8.44
CA ALA A 149 -27.90 -26.80 7.80
C ALA A 149 -28.74 -26.15 8.90
N GLY A 150 -28.71 -24.82 8.96
CA GLY A 150 -29.70 -24.00 9.66
C GLY A 150 -30.80 -23.63 8.68
#